data_AF-A0A8C5BDX7-F1
#
_entry.id   AF-A0A8C5BDX7-F1
#
_cell.length_a   1.000
_cell.length_b   1.000
_cell.length_c   1.000
_cell.angle_alpha   90.00
_cell.angle_beta   90.00
_cell.angle_gamma   90.00
#
_symmetry.space_group_name_H-M   'P 1'
#
loop_
_entity.id
_entity.type
_entity.pdbx_description
1 polymer ?
#
loop_
_entity_poly.entity_id
_entity_poly.type
_entity_poly.pdbx_seq_one_letter_code
_entity_poly.pdbx_strand_id
1 'polypeptide(L)'
;MTTGVAGIGKTVLTHKFTLDWAEGKTNQDIHFTFLLTFRELNLLKGKEFSLVELLHHLFIETKEAGICRFDRFQVVFILDGLDECRLPLDFQNNPIWTDVTKSTSLDVLLTNLIRGDLLPSARIWITTRPAAANQIPAECVDMVTEVRGFNDQQKEEYFRKRFKEEKLASTIISHVKKSRSLHIMCHIPVFCWITASVLEDIFKKSQIEEMPKTVTQMYSHFLRVQSIQGDRKYHGRSEIDPHWSSESRKIIVSLGKLAFNQLESGNLIFYEADMAECDINIKAASVYSGVFTQIFKEECGLYQDKVFCFVHLSIQEFLAALYVFCPLSTLGSICSQPPGKINSSSTRVLWTRPYRVRTDTWTCSSASSWASLWRPIRLSYEVCWDR
;
A
#
# COMPACT_ATOMS: atom_id res chain seq x y z
N MET A 1 5.57 -1.58 17.88
CA MET A 1 5.71 -1.93 16.45
C MET A 1 4.51 -2.75 15.97
N THR A 2 4.09 -2.58 14.71
CA THR A 2 3.01 -3.36 14.08
C THR A 2 3.50 -4.05 12.81
N THR A 3 3.27 -5.36 12.74
CA THR A 3 3.66 -6.22 11.63
C THR A 3 2.45 -6.64 10.80
N GLY A 4 2.70 -7.08 9.56
CA GLY A 4 1.68 -7.67 8.71
C GLY A 4 2.12 -7.75 7.24
N VAL A 5 1.50 -8.66 6.48
CA VAL A 5 1.82 -8.90 5.07
C VAL A 5 1.53 -7.67 4.19
N ALA A 6 1.99 -7.69 2.93
CA ALA A 6 1.66 -6.64 1.97
C ALA A 6 0.12 -6.52 1.78
N GLY A 7 -0.36 -5.30 1.53
CA GLY A 7 -1.79 -5.03 1.28
C GLY A 7 -2.74 -5.25 2.46
N ILE A 8 -2.26 -5.67 3.63
CA ILE A 8 -3.10 -6.14 4.75
C ILE A 8 -3.84 -5.03 5.51
N GLY A 9 -3.48 -3.76 5.28
CA GLY A 9 -4.14 -2.59 5.86
C GLY A 9 -3.31 -1.74 6.84
N LYS A 10 -2.01 -2.01 7.06
CA LYS A 10 -1.14 -1.28 8.01
C LYS A 10 -1.26 0.26 7.89
N THR A 11 -1.01 0.79 6.70
CA THR A 11 -1.10 2.23 6.38
C THR A 11 -2.52 2.79 6.52
N VAL A 12 -3.55 1.96 6.26
CA VAL A 12 -4.96 2.37 6.44
C VAL A 12 -5.31 2.47 7.93
N LEU A 13 -4.74 1.61 8.77
CA LEU A 13 -4.87 1.66 10.22
C LEU A 13 -4.17 2.89 10.82
N THR A 14 -2.95 3.23 10.37
CA THR A 14 -2.24 4.43 10.84
C THR A 14 -2.97 5.71 10.42
N HIS A 15 -3.38 5.85 9.16
CA HIS A 15 -4.23 6.98 8.74
C HIS A 15 -5.56 7.03 9.50
N LYS A 16 -6.18 5.89 9.84
CA LYS A 16 -7.44 5.84 10.60
C LYS A 16 -7.25 6.35 12.03
N PHE A 17 -6.14 5.98 12.69
CA PHE A 17 -5.78 6.52 14.00
C PHE A 17 -5.55 8.03 13.97
N THR A 18 -4.75 8.52 13.01
CA THR A 18 -4.49 9.97 12.87
C THR A 18 -5.79 10.74 12.62
N LEU A 19 -6.71 10.19 11.82
CA LEU A 19 -8.04 10.76 11.60
C LEU A 19 -8.90 10.75 12.87
N ASP A 20 -9.00 9.64 13.61
CA ASP A 20 -9.80 9.58 14.84
C ASP A 20 -9.24 10.49 15.95
N TRP A 21 -7.92 10.68 16.01
CA TRP A 21 -7.26 11.64 16.90
C TRP A 21 -7.62 13.09 16.50
N ALA A 22 -7.43 13.45 15.23
CA ALA A 22 -7.73 14.79 14.72
C ALA A 22 -9.24 15.16 14.76
N GLU A 23 -10.13 14.17 14.63
CA GLU A 23 -11.58 14.34 14.81
C GLU A 23 -12.02 14.35 16.29
N GLY A 24 -11.09 14.30 17.26
CA GLY A 24 -11.39 14.36 18.69
C GLY A 24 -12.02 13.08 19.28
N LYS A 25 -11.99 11.96 18.56
CA LYS A 25 -12.75 10.73 18.90
C LYS A 25 -12.03 9.80 19.86
N THR A 26 -10.69 9.80 19.84
CA THR A 26 -9.85 8.87 20.63
C THR A 26 -8.51 9.52 21.01
N ASN A 27 -7.78 8.91 21.96
CA ASN A 27 -6.39 9.26 22.31
C ASN A 27 -6.16 10.77 22.59
N GLN A 28 -7.07 11.37 23.35
CA GLN A 28 -7.06 12.81 23.65
C GLN A 28 -5.99 13.24 24.68
N ASP A 29 -5.15 12.30 25.15
CA ASP A 29 -3.90 12.58 25.85
C ASP A 29 -2.76 12.99 24.89
N ILE A 30 -2.86 12.64 23.61
CA ILE A 30 -1.87 12.96 22.58
C ILE A 30 -2.06 14.40 22.10
N HIS A 31 -1.01 15.20 22.22
CA HIS A 31 -0.99 16.60 21.81
C HIS A 31 -0.59 16.77 20.33
N PHE A 32 0.29 15.89 19.83
CA PHE A 32 0.73 15.89 18.43
C PHE A 32 0.92 14.46 17.90
N THR A 33 0.40 14.17 16.71
CA THR A 33 0.67 12.94 15.96
C THR A 33 1.39 13.27 14.65
N PHE A 34 2.61 12.77 14.46
CA PHE A 34 3.38 12.95 13.24
C PHE A 34 3.47 11.65 12.46
N LEU A 35 2.77 11.59 11.32
CA LEU A 35 2.81 10.45 10.40
C LEU A 35 3.94 10.66 9.37
N LEU A 36 5.06 9.96 9.57
CA LEU A 36 6.21 9.98 8.69
C LEU A 36 6.24 8.67 7.89
N THR A 37 6.19 8.74 6.56
CA THR A 37 6.40 7.54 5.73
C THR A 37 7.88 7.38 5.41
N PHE A 38 8.40 6.15 5.43
CA PHE A 38 9.78 5.91 4.98
C PHE A 38 9.99 6.27 3.50
N ARG A 39 8.91 6.28 2.71
CA ARG A 39 8.89 6.75 1.31
C ARG A 39 9.38 8.20 1.20
N GLU A 40 8.91 9.07 2.09
CA GLU A 40 9.28 10.48 2.17
C GLU A 40 10.66 10.68 2.81
N LEU A 41 10.96 9.95 3.90
CA LEU A 41 12.27 10.02 4.55
C LEU A 41 13.41 9.60 3.59
N ASN A 42 13.15 8.68 2.67
CA ASN A 42 14.08 8.30 1.60
C ASN A 42 14.39 9.44 0.61
N LEU A 43 13.44 10.36 0.32
CA LEU A 43 13.69 11.54 -0.54
C LEU A 43 14.63 12.55 0.13
N LEU A 44 14.63 12.57 1.46
CA LEU A 44 15.45 13.48 2.26
C LEU A 44 16.88 12.91 2.53
N LYS A 45 17.17 11.68 2.06
CA LYS A 45 18.46 11.00 2.25
C LYS A 45 19.63 11.84 1.72
N GLY A 46 20.70 11.94 2.50
CA GLY A 46 21.90 12.72 2.16
C GLY A 46 21.79 14.22 2.49
N LYS A 47 20.66 14.67 3.04
CA LYS A 47 20.54 15.98 3.72
C LYS A 47 20.61 15.80 5.23
N GLU A 48 21.03 16.87 5.89
CA GLU A 48 21.04 16.97 7.35
C GLU A 48 19.87 17.83 7.82
N PHE A 49 19.28 17.46 8.96
CA PHE A 49 18.18 18.14 9.61
C PHE A 49 18.33 18.01 11.13
N SER A 50 17.84 18.96 11.90
CA SER A 50 17.45 18.73 13.29
C SER A 50 16.04 18.13 13.34
N LEU A 51 15.61 17.60 14.50
CA LEU A 51 14.23 17.08 14.63
C LEU A 51 13.20 18.20 14.43
N VAL A 52 13.49 19.42 14.90
CA VAL A 52 12.63 20.60 14.69
C VAL A 52 12.57 20.97 13.21
N GLU A 53 13.71 21.03 12.51
CA GLU A 53 13.74 21.35 11.07
C GLU A 53 13.03 20.28 10.22
N LEU A 54 13.19 18.99 10.54
CA LEU A 54 12.52 17.90 9.84
C LEU A 54 10.99 17.99 10.00
N LEU A 55 10.50 18.29 11.21
CA LEU A 55 9.08 18.48 11.46
C LEU A 55 8.54 19.77 10.81
N HIS A 56 9.28 20.87 10.87
CA HIS A 56 8.94 22.14 10.18
C HIS A 56 8.96 22.03 8.66
N HIS A 57 9.69 21.06 8.11
CA HIS A 57 9.76 20.79 6.67
C HIS A 57 8.61 19.91 6.16
N LEU A 58 8.15 18.96 6.98
CA LEU A 58 7.10 18.00 6.62
C LEU A 58 5.70 18.40 7.10
N PHE A 59 5.60 19.25 8.13
CA PHE A 59 4.36 19.77 8.73
C PHE A 59 4.50 21.28 8.93
N ILE A 60 4.28 22.06 7.87
CA ILE A 60 4.53 23.51 7.84
C ILE A 60 3.73 24.27 8.91
N GLU A 61 2.57 23.76 9.30
CA GLU A 61 1.69 24.27 10.34
C GLU A 61 2.40 24.34 11.70
N THR A 62 3.33 23.41 11.98
CA THR A 62 4.14 23.44 13.21
C THR A 62 5.13 24.60 13.24
N LYS A 63 5.62 25.01 12.06
CA LYS A 63 6.50 26.17 11.89
C LYS A 63 5.72 27.47 12.01
N GLU A 64 4.54 27.55 11.38
CA GLU A 64 3.65 28.71 11.43
C GLU A 64 3.12 28.96 12.86
N ALA A 65 2.82 27.90 13.61
CA ALA A 65 2.48 27.97 15.03
C ALA A 65 3.69 28.22 15.97
N GLY A 66 4.91 28.31 15.44
CA GLY A 66 6.13 28.57 16.22
C GLY A 66 6.57 27.43 17.15
N ILE A 67 6.10 26.20 16.90
CA ILE A 67 6.30 25.06 17.80
C ILE A 67 7.69 24.46 17.57
N CYS A 68 8.65 24.77 18.46
CA CYS A 68 10.00 24.21 18.45
C CYS A 68 10.32 23.31 19.66
N ARG A 69 9.40 23.17 20.63
CA ARG A 69 9.60 22.47 21.91
C ARG A 69 8.70 21.26 22.08
N PHE A 70 8.99 20.22 21.31
CA PHE A 70 8.29 18.93 21.36
C PHE A 70 8.49 18.18 22.70
N ASP A 71 9.53 18.53 23.47
CA ASP A 71 9.82 17.99 24.80
C ASP A 71 8.71 18.19 25.83
N ARG A 72 7.86 19.21 25.63
CA ARG A 72 6.79 19.62 26.57
C ARG A 72 5.43 18.97 26.31
N PHE A 73 5.32 18.11 25.30
CA PHE A 73 4.05 17.61 24.80
C PHE A 73 4.04 16.08 24.76
N GLN A 74 2.87 15.46 24.89
CA GLN A 74 2.74 14.05 24.54
C GLN A 74 2.69 13.92 23.02
N VAL A 75 3.83 13.61 22.41
CA VAL A 75 3.98 13.40 20.97
C VAL A 75 3.91 11.91 20.65
N VAL A 76 3.32 11.58 19.50
CA VAL A 76 3.39 10.25 18.89
C VAL A 76 3.95 10.35 17.48
N PHE A 77 5.03 9.62 17.20
CA PHE A 77 5.57 9.45 15.85
C PHE A 77 5.07 8.14 15.28
N ILE A 78 4.46 8.18 14.11
CA ILE A 78 4.07 6.99 13.36
C ILE A 78 5.03 6.86 12.18
N LEU A 79 5.84 5.80 12.18
CA LEU A 79 6.84 5.53 11.14
C LEU A 79 6.31 4.43 10.22
N ASP A 80 5.61 4.81 9.16
CA ASP A 80 4.89 3.87 8.28
C ASP A 80 5.79 3.35 7.14
N GLY A 81 5.81 2.03 6.97
CA GLY A 81 6.53 1.39 5.86
C GLY A 81 8.03 1.18 6.07
N LEU A 82 8.47 0.78 7.28
CA LEU A 82 9.89 0.43 7.55
C LEU A 82 10.45 -0.58 6.54
N ASP A 83 9.60 -1.49 6.05
CA ASP A 83 9.93 -2.45 5.01
C ASP A 83 10.24 -1.85 3.62
N GLU A 84 10.34 -0.53 3.54
CA GLU A 84 10.70 0.27 2.37
C GLU A 84 11.81 1.31 2.67
N CYS A 85 12.40 1.26 3.88
CA CYS A 85 13.51 2.11 4.30
C CYS A 85 14.75 1.88 3.41
N ARG A 86 15.40 2.97 2.96
CA ARG A 86 16.70 2.96 2.27
C ARG A 86 17.81 3.65 3.08
N LEU A 87 17.57 3.93 4.36
CA LEU A 87 18.57 4.44 5.31
C LEU A 87 19.25 3.26 6.03
N PRO A 88 20.55 3.34 6.41
CA PRO A 88 21.25 2.24 7.09
C PRO A 88 20.59 1.73 8.39
N LEU A 89 19.97 2.64 9.14
CA LEU A 89 19.50 2.48 10.51
C LEU A 89 20.58 1.87 11.43
N ASP A 90 21.76 2.48 11.46
CA ASP A 90 22.89 1.95 12.23
C ASP A 90 22.76 2.23 13.74
N PHE A 91 21.94 1.43 14.40
CA PHE A 91 21.72 1.49 15.86
C PHE A 91 22.98 1.23 16.71
N GLN A 92 24.08 0.74 16.13
CA GLN A 92 25.30 0.35 16.85
C GLN A 92 26.41 1.41 16.74
N ASN A 93 26.61 1.99 15.56
CA ASN A 93 27.70 2.96 15.31
C ASN A 93 27.24 4.42 15.30
N ASN A 94 25.93 4.71 15.14
CA ASN A 94 25.47 6.10 15.15
C ASN A 94 25.68 6.75 16.54
N PRO A 95 26.25 7.98 16.61
CA PRO A 95 26.48 8.68 17.86
C PRO A 95 25.16 8.97 18.59
N ILE A 96 25.22 9.01 19.92
CA ILE A 96 24.09 9.43 20.76
C ILE A 96 23.74 10.89 20.44
N TRP A 97 22.48 11.16 20.13
CA TRP A 97 21.99 12.48 19.74
C TRP A 97 20.75 12.85 20.55
N THR A 98 20.91 13.81 21.48
CA THR A 98 19.87 14.21 22.44
C THR A 98 19.35 15.64 22.21
N ASP A 99 19.83 16.33 21.17
CA ASP A 99 19.49 17.74 20.91
C ASP A 99 18.59 17.86 19.68
N VAL A 100 17.30 18.07 19.95
CA VAL A 100 16.26 18.23 18.92
C VAL A 100 16.47 19.45 18.01
N THR A 101 17.36 20.38 18.36
CA THR A 101 17.65 21.62 17.61
C THR A 101 18.95 21.57 16.80
N LYS A 102 19.84 20.60 17.04
CA LYS A 102 21.07 20.45 16.25
C LYS A 102 20.86 19.54 15.05
N SER A 103 21.32 19.98 13.89
CA SER A 103 21.20 19.24 12.64
C SER A 103 22.20 18.09 12.55
N THR A 104 21.76 16.95 12.01
CA THR A 104 22.55 15.74 11.75
C THR A 104 21.90 14.92 10.64
N SER A 105 22.50 13.81 10.22
CA SER A 105 21.89 12.93 9.22
C SER A 105 20.59 12.29 9.71
N LEU A 106 19.67 12.00 8.78
CA LEU A 106 18.41 11.32 9.09
C LEU A 106 18.60 9.95 9.77
N ASP A 107 19.72 9.27 9.51
CA ASP A 107 20.00 7.97 10.12
C ASP A 107 20.25 8.11 11.63
N VAL A 108 21.06 9.10 12.00
CA VAL A 108 21.32 9.48 13.39
C VAL A 108 20.05 10.00 14.06
N LEU A 109 19.24 10.84 13.39
CA LEU A 109 17.95 11.29 13.93
C LEU A 109 17.02 10.10 14.23
N LEU A 110 16.80 9.20 13.26
CA LEU A 110 15.82 8.12 13.40
C LEU A 110 16.28 7.05 14.40
N THR A 111 17.56 6.67 14.39
CA THR A 111 18.06 5.69 15.37
C THR A 111 18.00 6.23 16.80
N ASN A 112 18.35 7.49 17.04
CA ASN A 112 18.24 8.10 18.37
C ASN A 112 16.81 8.46 18.77
N LEU A 113 15.90 8.71 17.82
CA LEU A 113 14.48 8.81 18.10
C LEU A 113 13.92 7.45 18.55
N ILE A 114 14.19 6.38 17.79
CA ILE A 114 13.69 5.02 18.06
C ILE A 114 14.31 4.42 19.34
N ARG A 115 15.57 4.72 19.67
CA ARG A 115 16.21 4.33 20.94
C ARG A 115 15.73 5.18 22.14
N GLY A 116 15.04 6.30 21.88
CA GLY A 116 14.52 7.21 22.90
C GLY A 116 15.46 8.34 23.34
N ASP A 117 16.73 8.34 22.92
CA ASP A 117 17.73 9.35 23.30
C ASP A 117 17.35 10.78 22.88
N LEU A 118 16.72 10.92 21.71
CA LEU A 118 16.45 12.23 21.11
C LEU A 118 15.20 12.92 21.67
N LEU A 119 14.19 12.15 22.09
CA LEU A 119 12.94 12.68 22.64
C LEU A 119 12.27 11.64 23.56
N PRO A 120 12.76 11.44 24.79
CA PRO A 120 12.36 10.31 25.65
C PRO A 120 10.86 10.22 26.03
N SER A 121 10.10 11.31 25.86
CA SER A 121 8.66 11.38 26.16
C SER A 121 7.76 10.98 24.98
N ALA A 122 8.31 10.79 23.79
CA ALA A 122 7.54 10.45 22.60
C ALA A 122 7.22 8.94 22.52
N ARG A 123 5.98 8.59 22.13
CA ARG A 123 5.63 7.19 21.80
C ARG A 123 5.86 6.96 20.31
N ILE A 124 6.34 5.78 19.92
CA ILE A 124 6.73 5.50 18.53
C ILE A 124 6.00 4.27 17.99
N TRP A 125 5.26 4.46 16.91
CA TRP A 125 4.51 3.42 16.22
C TRP A 125 5.07 3.14 14.83
N ILE A 126 5.99 2.18 14.77
CA ILE A 126 6.56 1.68 13.51
C ILE A 126 5.63 0.64 12.87
N THR A 127 5.36 0.73 11.56
CA THR A 127 4.70 -0.33 10.78
C THR A 127 5.65 -1.00 9.78
N THR A 128 5.56 -2.33 9.63
CA THR A 128 6.51 -3.10 8.81
C THR A 128 5.95 -4.44 8.28
N ARG A 129 6.58 -5.01 7.25
CA ARG A 129 6.44 -6.44 6.87
C ARG A 129 7.32 -7.27 7.83
N PRO A 130 6.91 -8.48 8.23
CA PRO A 130 7.69 -9.31 9.16
C PRO A 130 9.16 -9.50 8.76
N ALA A 131 9.46 -9.55 7.46
CA ALA A 131 10.81 -9.71 6.92
C ALA A 131 11.76 -8.50 7.07
N ALA A 132 11.25 -7.35 7.57
CA ALA A 132 12.05 -6.16 7.88
C ALA A 132 11.88 -5.70 9.33
N ALA A 133 11.14 -6.44 10.16
CA ALA A 133 10.98 -6.12 11.59
C ALA A 133 12.31 -6.20 12.36
N ASN A 134 13.25 -7.01 11.89
CA ASN A 134 14.60 -7.18 12.43
C ASN A 134 15.57 -6.04 12.07
N GLN A 135 15.14 -4.99 11.35
CA GLN A 135 15.91 -3.75 11.24
C GLN A 135 15.88 -2.93 12.54
N ILE A 136 14.89 -3.17 13.41
CA ILE A 136 14.80 -2.55 14.73
C ILE A 136 15.34 -3.54 15.78
N PRO A 137 16.29 -3.14 16.65
CA PRO A 137 16.76 -3.96 17.75
C PRO A 137 15.60 -4.32 18.70
N ALA A 138 15.62 -5.52 19.28
CA ALA A 138 14.52 -6.02 20.11
C ALA A 138 14.36 -5.21 21.42
N GLU A 139 15.47 -4.66 21.92
CA GLU A 139 15.56 -3.74 23.04
C GLU A 139 14.89 -2.38 22.79
N CYS A 140 14.54 -2.05 21.54
CA CYS A 140 13.81 -0.84 21.15
C CYS A 140 12.31 -1.12 20.84
N VAL A 141 11.75 -2.24 21.33
CA VAL A 141 10.38 -2.67 20.99
C VAL A 141 9.62 -3.22 22.22
N ASP A 142 8.85 -2.37 22.88
CA ASP A 142 8.02 -2.74 24.04
C ASP A 142 6.86 -3.68 23.69
N MET A 143 6.25 -3.48 22.51
CA MET A 143 5.06 -4.20 22.05
C MET A 143 5.12 -4.50 20.56
N VAL A 144 4.72 -5.73 20.19
CA VAL A 144 4.50 -6.16 18.79
C VAL A 144 3.03 -6.53 18.59
N THR A 145 2.39 -5.91 17.60
CA THR A 145 1.04 -6.29 17.13
C THR A 145 1.07 -6.82 15.69
N GLU A 146 0.04 -7.57 15.29
CA GLU A 146 -0.08 -8.17 13.95
C GLU A 146 -1.43 -7.79 13.31
N VAL A 147 -1.40 -7.15 12.14
CA VAL A 147 -2.63 -6.90 11.36
C VAL A 147 -3.00 -8.15 10.57
N ARG A 148 -4.08 -8.82 10.99
CA ARG A 148 -4.55 -10.08 10.41
C ARG A 148 -5.58 -9.95 9.29
N GLY A 149 -5.84 -8.74 8.77
CA GLY A 149 -6.75 -8.54 7.63
C GLY A 149 -8.21 -8.83 7.97
N PHE A 150 -8.97 -9.41 7.03
CA PHE A 150 -10.41 -9.62 7.15
C PHE A 150 -10.80 -11.07 7.52
N ASN A 151 -11.56 -11.19 8.61
CA ASN A 151 -12.40 -12.35 8.89
C ASN A 151 -13.58 -12.45 7.89
N ASP A 152 -14.32 -13.56 7.90
CA ASP A 152 -15.35 -13.83 6.89
C ASP A 152 -16.54 -12.87 6.92
N GLN A 153 -16.92 -12.36 8.10
CA GLN A 153 -17.93 -11.30 8.21
C GLN A 153 -17.42 -9.99 7.60
N GLN A 154 -16.18 -9.60 7.91
CA GLN A 154 -15.54 -8.41 7.35
C GLN A 154 -15.41 -8.48 5.82
N LYS A 155 -15.15 -9.67 5.25
CA LYS A 155 -15.19 -9.89 3.78
C LYS A 155 -16.57 -9.57 3.21
N GLU A 156 -17.64 -10.09 3.81
CA GLU A 156 -19.01 -9.77 3.34
C GLU A 156 -19.37 -8.30 3.52
N GLU A 157 -19.05 -7.72 4.67
CA GLU A 157 -19.28 -6.31 4.96
C GLU A 157 -18.57 -5.39 3.97
N TYR A 158 -17.34 -5.73 3.56
CA TYR A 158 -16.65 -5.02 2.49
C TYR A 158 -17.48 -5.02 1.21
N PHE A 159 -17.94 -6.20 0.74
CA PHE A 159 -18.68 -6.28 -0.51
C PHE A 159 -20.07 -5.62 -0.43
N ARG A 160 -20.82 -5.77 0.67
CA ARG A 160 -22.09 -5.03 0.87
C ARG A 160 -21.90 -3.52 0.88
N LYS A 161 -20.88 -3.02 1.58
CA LYS A 161 -20.58 -1.57 1.62
C LYS A 161 -19.99 -1.05 0.29
N ARG A 162 -19.47 -1.93 -0.57
CA ARG A 162 -18.91 -1.61 -1.91
C ARG A 162 -19.97 -1.58 -3.02
N PHE A 163 -21.04 -2.35 -2.89
CA PHE A 163 -22.08 -2.52 -3.90
C PHE A 163 -23.46 -2.14 -3.35
N LYS A 164 -23.98 -0.98 -3.78
CA LYS A 164 -25.27 -0.44 -3.32
C LYS A 164 -26.48 -1.33 -3.63
N GLU A 165 -26.38 -2.20 -4.64
CA GLU A 165 -27.44 -3.13 -5.00
C GLU A 165 -27.22 -4.47 -4.30
N GLU A 166 -28.10 -4.83 -3.35
CA GLU A 166 -27.96 -6.03 -2.53
C GLU A 166 -27.97 -7.33 -3.35
N LYS A 167 -28.64 -7.36 -4.52
CA LYS A 167 -28.61 -8.50 -5.45
C LYS A 167 -27.21 -8.71 -6.05
N LEU A 168 -26.57 -7.63 -6.49
CA LEU A 168 -25.20 -7.65 -7.00
C LEU A 168 -24.21 -8.00 -5.89
N ALA A 169 -24.34 -7.38 -4.71
CA ALA A 169 -23.52 -7.68 -3.53
C ALA A 169 -23.62 -9.16 -3.14
N SER A 170 -24.84 -9.69 -3.01
CA SER A 170 -25.10 -11.10 -2.68
C SER A 170 -24.56 -12.07 -3.74
N THR A 171 -24.67 -11.72 -5.03
CA THR A 171 -24.12 -12.53 -6.14
C THR A 171 -22.60 -12.58 -6.08
N ILE A 172 -21.94 -11.44 -5.85
CA ILE A 172 -20.49 -11.33 -5.70
C ILE A 172 -20.00 -12.11 -4.46
N ILE A 173 -20.66 -11.94 -3.30
CA ILE A 173 -20.36 -12.70 -2.08
C ILE A 173 -20.52 -14.21 -2.30
N SER A 174 -21.58 -14.64 -2.99
CA SER A 174 -21.79 -16.05 -3.34
C SER A 174 -20.67 -16.58 -4.24
N HIS A 175 -20.23 -15.82 -5.24
CA HIS A 175 -19.14 -16.21 -6.11
C HIS A 175 -17.80 -16.29 -5.37
N VAL A 176 -17.46 -15.28 -4.57
CA VAL A 176 -16.21 -15.26 -3.78
C VAL A 176 -16.18 -16.44 -2.81
N LYS A 177 -17.28 -16.75 -2.09
CA LYS A 177 -17.36 -17.93 -1.21
C LYS A 177 -17.23 -19.26 -1.96
N LYS A 178 -17.78 -19.38 -3.18
CA LYS A 178 -17.68 -20.60 -4.00
C LYS A 178 -16.25 -20.85 -4.51
N SER A 179 -15.48 -19.79 -4.80
CA SER A 179 -14.08 -19.93 -5.23
C SER A 179 -13.14 -19.87 -4.03
N ARG A 180 -12.67 -21.05 -3.57
CA ARG A 180 -11.70 -21.18 -2.46
C ARG A 180 -10.50 -20.24 -2.61
N SER A 181 -9.99 -20.07 -3.82
CA SER A 181 -8.86 -19.17 -4.11
C SER A 181 -9.20 -17.70 -3.88
N LEU A 182 -10.36 -17.22 -4.35
CA LEU A 182 -10.81 -15.85 -4.11
C LEU A 182 -11.12 -15.62 -2.62
N HIS A 183 -11.79 -16.57 -1.97
CA HIS A 183 -12.15 -16.50 -0.56
C HIS A 183 -10.92 -16.39 0.38
N ILE A 184 -9.84 -17.13 0.06
CA ILE A 184 -8.56 -17.05 0.78
C ILE A 184 -7.88 -15.71 0.49
N MET A 185 -7.78 -15.28 -0.77
CA MET A 185 -7.18 -13.98 -1.11
C MET A 185 -7.90 -12.81 -0.44
N CYS A 186 -9.23 -12.82 -0.39
CA CYS A 186 -10.03 -11.76 0.24
C CYS A 186 -9.83 -11.60 1.77
N HIS A 187 -8.99 -12.43 2.40
CA HIS A 187 -8.41 -12.14 3.71
C HIS A 187 -7.55 -10.86 3.69
N ILE A 188 -6.93 -10.53 2.56
CA ILE A 188 -6.13 -9.31 2.36
C ILE A 188 -7.02 -8.23 1.72
N PRO A 189 -7.22 -7.05 2.35
CA PRO A 189 -8.13 -6.00 1.87
C PRO A 189 -7.93 -5.56 0.42
N VAL A 190 -6.67 -5.49 -0.04
CA VAL A 190 -6.38 -5.12 -1.45
C VAL A 190 -6.96 -6.11 -2.45
N PHE A 191 -7.06 -7.41 -2.11
CA PHE A 191 -7.67 -8.41 -2.97
C PHE A 191 -9.21 -8.34 -2.95
N CYS A 192 -9.83 -7.88 -1.87
CA CYS A 192 -11.26 -7.50 -1.91
C CYS A 192 -11.51 -6.36 -2.90
N TRP A 193 -10.64 -5.36 -2.94
CA TRP A 193 -10.74 -4.22 -3.87
C TRP A 193 -10.47 -4.61 -5.33
N ILE A 194 -9.44 -5.42 -5.60
CA ILE A 194 -9.17 -5.98 -6.93
C ILE A 194 -10.36 -6.84 -7.38
N THR A 195 -10.88 -7.70 -6.50
CA THR A 195 -12.02 -8.57 -6.81
C THR A 195 -13.30 -7.78 -7.09
N ALA A 196 -13.63 -6.79 -6.26
CA ALA A 196 -14.76 -5.91 -6.52
C ALA A 196 -14.61 -5.16 -7.85
N SER A 197 -13.42 -4.63 -8.16
CA SER A 197 -13.19 -3.86 -9.39
C SER A 197 -13.31 -4.70 -10.66
N VAL A 198 -12.84 -5.96 -10.64
CA VAL A 198 -12.99 -6.89 -11.76
C VAL A 198 -14.45 -7.32 -11.94
N LEU A 199 -15.12 -7.74 -10.85
CA LEU A 199 -16.48 -8.24 -10.94
C LEU A 199 -17.48 -7.14 -11.31
N GLU A 200 -17.27 -5.89 -10.86
CA GLU A 200 -18.10 -4.75 -11.25
C GLU A 200 -18.08 -4.50 -12.78
N ASP A 201 -16.93 -4.65 -13.43
CA ASP A 201 -16.79 -4.48 -14.87
C ASP A 201 -17.50 -5.60 -15.66
N ILE A 202 -17.34 -6.85 -15.22
CA ILE A 202 -18.03 -8.02 -15.82
C ILE A 202 -19.55 -7.86 -15.71
N PHE A 203 -20.07 -7.55 -14.52
CA PHE A 203 -21.53 -7.41 -14.32
C PHE A 203 -22.12 -6.22 -15.07
N LYS A 204 -21.41 -5.09 -15.20
CA LYS A 204 -21.89 -3.93 -15.99
C LYS A 204 -22.00 -4.22 -17.49
N LYS A 205 -21.09 -5.02 -18.05
CA LYS A 205 -21.04 -5.28 -19.49
C LYS A 205 -22.13 -6.22 -20.01
N SER A 206 -22.91 -6.85 -19.12
CA SER A 206 -24.02 -7.76 -19.47
C SER A 206 -23.64 -8.94 -20.38
N GLN A 207 -22.35 -9.25 -20.52
CA GLN A 207 -21.87 -10.35 -21.36
C GLN A 207 -21.73 -11.64 -20.57
N ILE A 208 -21.83 -12.77 -21.28
CA ILE A 208 -21.55 -14.12 -20.74
C ILE A 208 -20.01 -14.33 -20.71
N GLU A 209 -19.29 -13.41 -20.06
CA GLU A 209 -17.84 -13.53 -19.84
C GLU A 209 -17.58 -14.51 -18.67
N GLU A 210 -16.65 -15.45 -18.85
CA GLU A 210 -16.40 -16.47 -17.83
C GLU A 210 -15.77 -15.83 -16.58
N MET A 211 -16.47 -15.95 -15.44
CA MET A 211 -16.01 -15.40 -14.16
C MET A 211 -14.64 -15.98 -13.76
N PRO A 212 -13.66 -15.15 -13.36
CA PRO A 212 -12.29 -15.58 -13.07
C PRO A 212 -12.21 -16.59 -11.90
N LYS A 213 -11.69 -17.78 -12.19
CA LYS A 213 -11.56 -18.89 -11.22
C LYS A 213 -10.21 -18.93 -10.53
N THR A 214 -9.19 -18.29 -11.10
CA THR A 214 -7.78 -18.34 -10.67
C THR A 214 -7.19 -16.96 -10.40
N VAL A 215 -6.12 -16.91 -9.61
CA VAL A 215 -5.37 -15.67 -9.32
C VAL A 215 -4.81 -15.02 -10.60
N THR A 216 -4.26 -15.84 -11.50
CA THR A 216 -3.77 -15.43 -12.82
C THR A 216 -4.86 -14.78 -13.66
N GLN A 217 -6.06 -15.38 -13.71
CA GLN A 217 -7.21 -14.76 -14.38
C GLN A 217 -7.60 -13.44 -13.69
N MET A 218 -7.71 -13.42 -12.35
CA MET A 218 -8.03 -12.18 -11.60
C MET A 218 -7.12 -11.02 -11.98
N TYR A 219 -5.80 -11.22 -12.04
CA TYR A 219 -4.89 -10.15 -12.46
C TYR A 219 -4.99 -9.83 -13.96
N SER A 220 -5.20 -10.82 -14.83
CA SER A 220 -5.40 -10.59 -16.28
C SER A 220 -6.65 -9.73 -16.56
N HIS A 221 -7.78 -10.04 -15.91
CA HIS A 221 -8.96 -9.18 -15.97
C HIS A 221 -8.70 -7.82 -15.32
N PHE A 222 -8.00 -7.76 -14.18
CA PHE A 222 -7.72 -6.50 -13.50
C PHE A 222 -6.90 -5.55 -14.38
N LEU A 223 -5.85 -6.03 -15.06
CA LEU A 223 -5.11 -5.24 -16.04
C LEU A 223 -6.02 -4.77 -17.19
N ARG A 224 -6.87 -5.63 -17.75
CA ARG A 224 -7.86 -5.24 -18.78
C ARG A 224 -8.80 -4.13 -18.29
N VAL A 225 -9.33 -4.25 -17.07
CA VAL A 225 -10.23 -3.25 -16.48
C VAL A 225 -9.51 -1.91 -16.29
N GLN A 226 -8.28 -1.94 -15.78
CA GLN A 226 -7.48 -0.72 -15.59
C GLN A 226 -7.06 -0.08 -16.93
N SER A 227 -6.71 -0.87 -17.96
CA SER A 227 -6.47 -0.37 -19.32
C SER A 227 -7.69 0.39 -19.87
N ILE A 228 -8.87 -0.24 -19.83
CA ILE A 228 -10.10 0.35 -20.35
C ILE A 228 -10.49 1.61 -19.56
N GLN A 229 -10.33 1.62 -18.23
CA GLN A 229 -10.60 2.80 -17.41
C GLN A 229 -9.59 3.94 -17.65
N GLY A 230 -8.32 3.60 -17.90
CA GLY A 230 -7.27 4.54 -18.29
C GLY A 230 -7.54 5.22 -19.63
N ASP A 231 -7.76 4.43 -20.70
CA ASP A 231 -8.03 4.93 -22.04
C ASP A 231 -9.30 5.81 -22.10
N ARG A 232 -10.33 5.49 -21.30
CA ARG A 232 -11.51 6.36 -21.11
C ARG A 232 -11.14 7.69 -20.47
N LYS A 233 -10.42 7.66 -19.33
CA LYS A 233 -10.12 8.85 -18.51
C LYS A 233 -9.15 9.83 -19.18
N TYR A 234 -8.20 9.34 -19.98
CA TYR A 234 -7.12 10.16 -20.55
C TYR A 234 -7.12 10.25 -22.09
N HIS A 235 -7.83 9.37 -22.80
CA HIS A 235 -7.89 9.36 -24.26
C HIS A 235 -9.31 9.43 -24.84
N GLY A 236 -10.34 9.58 -23.99
CA GLY A 236 -11.72 9.85 -24.41
C GLY A 236 -12.38 8.75 -25.24
N ARG A 237 -11.83 7.52 -25.23
CA ARG A 237 -12.38 6.40 -26.03
C ARG A 237 -13.77 5.99 -25.53
N SER A 238 -14.65 5.70 -26.49
CA SER A 238 -15.99 5.12 -26.26
C SER A 238 -15.92 3.74 -25.58
N GLU A 239 -17.00 3.35 -24.89
CA GLU A 239 -17.10 2.05 -24.21
C GLU A 239 -16.98 0.82 -25.13
N ILE A 240 -17.12 1.02 -26.44
CA ILE A 240 -17.40 -0.02 -27.43
C ILE A 240 -16.12 -0.76 -27.90
N ASP A 241 -14.92 -0.20 -27.72
CA ASP A 241 -13.65 -0.89 -28.05
C ASP A 241 -13.36 -1.96 -26.97
N PRO A 242 -13.45 -3.28 -27.28
CA PRO A 242 -13.34 -4.33 -26.28
C PRO A 242 -11.89 -4.79 -26.04
N HIS A 243 -10.95 -4.30 -26.87
CA HIS A 243 -9.57 -4.75 -26.97
C HIS A 243 -8.59 -3.74 -26.37
N TRP A 244 -7.36 -4.20 -26.12
CA TRP A 244 -6.29 -3.36 -25.60
C TRP A 244 -5.69 -2.51 -26.73
N SER A 245 -5.65 -1.19 -26.53
CA SER A 245 -5.00 -0.25 -27.45
C SER A 245 -3.51 -0.62 -27.68
N SER A 246 -2.92 -0.11 -28.77
CA SER A 246 -1.48 -0.34 -29.05
C SER A 246 -0.62 0.28 -27.94
N GLU A 247 -1.15 1.37 -27.39
CA GLU A 247 -0.65 2.21 -26.32
C GLU A 247 -0.70 1.44 -24.99
N SER A 248 -1.87 0.88 -24.64
CA SER A 248 -2.04 -0.01 -23.47
C SER A 248 -1.01 -1.14 -23.43
N ARG A 249 -0.81 -1.83 -24.57
CA ARG A 249 0.12 -2.97 -24.66
C ARG A 249 1.57 -2.56 -24.45
N LYS A 250 2.00 -1.41 -24.98
CA LYS A 250 3.35 -0.86 -24.74
C LYS A 250 3.55 -0.54 -23.26
N ILE A 251 2.58 0.15 -22.63
CA ILE A 251 2.67 0.56 -21.22
C ILE A 251 2.76 -0.66 -20.29
N ILE A 252 1.95 -1.70 -20.51
CA ILE A 252 2.01 -2.94 -19.71
C ILE A 252 3.34 -3.69 -19.88
N VAL A 253 3.94 -3.67 -21.08
CA VAL A 253 5.30 -4.24 -21.29
C VAL A 253 6.36 -3.46 -20.53
N SER A 254 6.37 -2.13 -20.59
CA SER A 254 7.35 -1.30 -19.86
C SER A 254 7.17 -1.39 -18.35
N LEU A 255 5.92 -1.45 -17.85
CA LEU A 255 5.64 -1.73 -16.44
C LEU A 255 6.13 -3.13 -16.03
N GLY A 256 6.10 -4.11 -16.93
CA GLY A 256 6.71 -5.43 -16.74
C GLY A 256 8.24 -5.39 -16.62
N LYS A 257 8.92 -4.63 -17.51
CA LYS A 257 10.38 -4.36 -17.44
C LYS A 257 10.76 -3.75 -16.09
N LEU A 258 10.08 -2.68 -15.67
CA LEU A 258 10.30 -2.03 -14.37
C LEU A 258 10.04 -2.99 -13.21
N ALA A 259 8.93 -3.71 -13.23
CA ALA A 259 8.58 -4.66 -12.18
C ALA A 259 9.65 -5.75 -12.00
N PHE A 260 10.21 -6.26 -13.10
CA PHE A 260 11.30 -7.24 -13.08
C PHE A 260 12.60 -6.64 -12.52
N ASN A 261 13.14 -5.59 -13.16
CA ASN A 261 14.41 -4.96 -12.77
C ASN A 261 14.43 -4.53 -11.30
N GLN A 262 13.31 -3.98 -10.82
CA GLN A 262 13.22 -3.45 -9.46
C GLN A 262 12.97 -4.55 -8.42
N LEU A 263 12.32 -5.68 -8.77
CA LEU A 263 12.28 -6.86 -7.89
C LEU A 263 13.67 -7.51 -7.75
N GLU A 264 14.42 -7.62 -8.85
CA GLU A 264 15.82 -8.09 -8.82
C GLU A 264 16.70 -7.18 -7.95
N SER A 265 16.45 -5.87 -7.98
CA SER A 265 17.10 -4.86 -7.12
C SER A 265 16.56 -4.78 -5.69
N GLY A 266 15.54 -5.57 -5.32
CA GLY A 266 14.89 -5.53 -3.99
C GLY A 266 14.01 -4.30 -3.71
N ASN A 267 13.75 -3.45 -4.71
CA ASN A 267 13.03 -2.19 -4.59
C ASN A 267 11.51 -2.34 -4.80
N LEU A 268 10.72 -1.77 -3.88
CA LEU A 268 9.26 -1.64 -4.00
C LEU A 268 8.78 -0.22 -4.35
N ILE A 269 9.72 0.73 -4.36
CA ILE A 269 9.50 2.16 -4.62
C ILE A 269 10.44 2.58 -5.75
N PHE A 270 9.93 3.41 -6.65
CA PHE A 270 10.63 3.90 -7.83
C PHE A 270 10.53 5.42 -7.90
N TYR A 271 11.57 6.07 -8.40
CA TYR A 271 11.67 7.52 -8.60
C TYR A 271 11.75 7.83 -10.11
N GLU A 272 11.80 9.10 -10.50
CA GLU A 272 11.84 9.47 -11.94
C GLU A 272 13.05 8.90 -12.69
N ALA A 273 14.18 8.68 -12.00
CA ALA A 273 15.37 8.03 -12.56
C ALA A 273 15.13 6.55 -12.90
N ASP A 274 14.55 5.78 -11.97
CA ASP A 274 14.18 4.36 -12.18
C ASP A 274 13.21 4.19 -13.37
N MET A 275 12.33 5.19 -13.56
CA MET A 275 11.36 5.22 -14.65
C MET A 275 12.01 5.52 -16.01
N ALA A 276 13.02 6.39 -16.04
CA ALA A 276 13.75 6.75 -17.26
C ALA A 276 14.55 5.56 -17.82
N GLU A 277 15.24 4.79 -16.97
CA GLU A 277 15.96 3.57 -17.38
C GLU A 277 15.03 2.50 -17.97
N CYS A 278 13.75 2.49 -17.55
CA CYS A 278 12.75 1.57 -18.05
C CYS A 278 12.01 2.04 -19.33
N ASP A 279 12.44 3.17 -19.93
CA ASP A 279 11.78 3.82 -21.07
C ASP A 279 10.31 4.22 -20.78
N ILE A 280 9.96 4.41 -19.50
CA ILE A 280 8.58 4.69 -19.10
C ILE A 280 8.29 6.18 -19.18
N ASN A 281 7.44 6.55 -20.13
CA ASN A 281 6.78 7.86 -20.09
C ASN A 281 5.85 7.93 -18.87
N ILE A 282 6.28 8.64 -17.83
CA ILE A 282 5.55 8.86 -16.57
C ILE A 282 4.09 9.28 -16.82
N LYS A 283 3.83 10.20 -17.76
CA LYS A 283 2.46 10.67 -18.06
C LYS A 283 1.58 9.56 -18.63
N ALA A 284 2.16 8.57 -19.31
CA ALA A 284 1.45 7.38 -19.80
C ALA A 284 1.31 6.30 -18.72
N ALA A 285 2.26 6.16 -17.79
CA ALA A 285 2.15 5.24 -16.66
C ALA A 285 1.08 5.69 -15.65
N SER A 286 0.97 6.99 -15.36
CA SER A 286 -0.05 7.53 -14.43
C SER A 286 -1.50 7.38 -14.93
N VAL A 287 -1.71 7.00 -16.20
CA VAL A 287 -3.00 6.53 -16.74
C VAL A 287 -3.48 5.27 -16.02
N TYR A 288 -2.55 4.42 -15.57
CA TYR A 288 -2.75 3.11 -14.94
C TYR A 288 -2.82 3.16 -13.42
N SER A 289 -3.39 4.24 -12.87
CA SER A 289 -3.36 4.59 -11.43
C SER A 289 -3.77 3.46 -10.44
N GLY A 290 -4.60 2.51 -10.86
CA GLY A 290 -4.99 1.34 -10.06
C GLY A 290 -4.10 0.09 -10.21
N VAL A 291 -3.14 0.07 -11.13
CA VAL A 291 -2.06 -0.94 -11.22
C VAL A 291 -0.77 -0.36 -10.64
N PHE A 292 -0.46 0.86 -11.06
CA PHE A 292 0.77 1.58 -10.81
C PHE A 292 0.41 2.98 -10.31
N THR A 293 0.66 3.24 -9.02
CA THR A 293 0.25 4.48 -8.38
C THR A 293 1.42 5.44 -8.34
N GLN A 294 1.29 6.54 -9.06
CA GLN A 294 2.03 7.77 -8.75
C GLN A 294 1.48 8.33 -7.44
N ILE A 295 2.36 8.54 -6.47
CA ILE A 295 2.04 9.19 -5.21
C ILE A 295 2.41 10.66 -5.35
N PHE A 296 1.40 11.48 -5.62
CA PHE A 296 1.51 12.91 -5.36
C PHE A 296 1.49 13.14 -3.84
N LYS A 297 2.48 13.88 -3.32
CA LYS A 297 2.34 14.60 -2.05
C LYS A 297 2.38 16.10 -2.34
N GLU A 298 1.24 16.63 -2.75
CA GLU A 298 1.07 18.06 -3.08
C GLU A 298 0.96 18.94 -1.81
N GLU A 299 0.93 18.31 -0.63
CA GLU A 299 0.75 18.91 0.70
C GLU A 299 2.07 19.37 1.37
N CYS A 300 3.24 18.97 0.86
CA CYS A 300 4.55 19.46 1.32
C CYS A 300 5.21 20.28 0.21
N GLY A 301 4.77 21.53 0.04
CA GLY A 301 4.96 22.38 -1.16
C GLY A 301 6.39 22.82 -1.54
N LEU A 302 7.43 22.04 -1.21
CA LEU A 302 8.84 22.31 -1.53
C LEU A 302 9.57 21.14 -2.24
N TYR A 303 8.95 19.97 -2.37
CA TYR A 303 9.50 18.83 -3.14
C TYR A 303 8.53 18.40 -4.26
N GLN A 304 9.05 18.26 -5.49
CA GLN A 304 8.27 17.83 -6.66
C GLN A 304 8.65 16.43 -7.18
N ASP A 305 9.48 15.71 -6.42
CA ASP A 305 9.98 14.38 -6.77
C ASP A 305 8.85 13.36 -6.73
N LYS A 306 8.52 12.81 -7.89
CA LYS A 306 7.40 11.87 -8.03
C LYS A 306 7.85 10.49 -7.59
N VAL A 307 7.19 9.99 -6.54
CA VAL A 307 7.40 8.65 -6.00
C VAL A 307 6.33 7.72 -6.59
N PHE A 308 6.74 6.53 -7.01
CA PHE A 308 5.85 5.54 -7.60
C PHE A 308 5.97 4.19 -6.89
N CYS A 309 4.87 3.45 -6.84
CA CYS A 309 4.87 2.03 -6.48
C CYS A 309 3.75 1.28 -7.22
N PHE A 310 3.83 -0.05 -7.28
CA PHE A 310 2.66 -0.85 -7.66
C PHE A 310 1.64 -0.87 -6.51
N VAL A 311 0.34 -1.00 -6.82
CA VAL A 311 -0.72 -1.03 -5.79
C VAL A 311 -0.57 -2.23 -4.84
N HIS A 312 0.08 -3.30 -5.29
CA HIS A 312 0.45 -4.43 -4.44
C HIS A 312 1.69 -5.15 -4.97
N LEU A 313 2.51 -5.70 -4.07
CA LEU A 313 3.68 -6.51 -4.43
C LEU A 313 3.31 -7.65 -5.39
N SER A 314 2.20 -8.34 -5.18
CA SER A 314 1.80 -9.43 -6.08
C SER A 314 1.35 -9.00 -7.48
N ILE A 315 1.07 -7.70 -7.69
CA ILE A 315 0.86 -7.13 -9.03
C ILE A 315 2.22 -6.88 -9.71
N GLN A 316 3.23 -6.42 -8.95
CA GLN A 316 4.62 -6.31 -9.42
C GLN A 316 5.18 -7.71 -9.78
N GLU A 317 5.04 -8.69 -8.90
CA GLU A 317 5.42 -10.09 -9.15
C GLU A 317 4.71 -10.66 -10.39
N PHE A 318 3.42 -10.39 -10.57
CA PHE A 318 2.66 -10.83 -11.74
C PHE A 318 3.12 -10.14 -13.04
N LEU A 319 3.41 -8.84 -13.02
CA LEU A 319 3.90 -8.11 -14.18
C LEU A 319 5.34 -8.50 -14.57
N ALA A 320 6.20 -8.75 -13.58
CA ALA A 320 7.54 -9.28 -13.80
C ALA A 320 7.48 -10.70 -14.39
N ALA A 321 6.63 -11.58 -13.86
CA ALA A 321 6.41 -12.91 -14.44
C ALA A 321 5.81 -12.81 -15.85
N LEU A 322 4.90 -11.87 -16.12
CA LEU A 322 4.34 -11.64 -17.45
C LEU A 322 5.41 -11.19 -18.45
N TYR A 323 6.33 -10.32 -18.03
CA TYR A 323 7.48 -9.87 -18.83
C TYR A 323 8.45 -11.00 -19.17
N VAL A 324 8.75 -11.88 -18.21
CA VAL A 324 9.66 -13.02 -18.41
C VAL A 324 9.03 -14.16 -19.23
N PHE A 325 7.76 -14.48 -18.99
CA PHE A 325 7.12 -15.68 -19.57
C PHE A 325 6.27 -15.44 -20.83
N CYS A 326 5.95 -14.19 -21.20
CA CYS A 326 5.29 -13.89 -22.48
C CYS A 326 6.25 -13.22 -23.47
N PRO A 327 6.64 -13.93 -24.56
CA PRO A 327 7.14 -13.25 -25.76
C PRO A 327 6.17 -12.15 -26.21
N LEU A 328 6.72 -11.06 -26.73
CA LEU A 328 5.96 -9.88 -27.20
C LEU A 328 4.82 -10.23 -28.17
N SER A 329 4.98 -11.29 -28.97
CA SER A 329 3.96 -11.84 -29.87
C SER A 329 2.82 -12.58 -29.14
N THR A 330 3.13 -13.28 -28.06
CA THR A 330 2.16 -14.10 -27.29
C THR A 330 1.29 -13.25 -26.37
N LEU A 331 1.80 -12.12 -25.87
CA LEU A 331 1.03 -11.18 -25.05
C LEU A 331 -0.27 -10.73 -25.76
N GLY A 332 -0.20 -10.51 -27.08
CA GLY A 332 -1.38 -10.24 -27.91
C GLY A 332 -2.44 -11.36 -27.83
N SER A 333 -2.03 -12.63 -27.90
CA SER A 333 -2.97 -13.76 -27.88
C SER A 333 -3.71 -13.91 -26.54
N ILE A 334 -3.06 -13.60 -25.41
CA ILE A 334 -3.69 -13.60 -24.08
C ILE A 334 -4.64 -12.40 -23.92
N CYS A 335 -4.31 -11.25 -24.51
CA CYS A 335 -5.16 -10.04 -24.50
C CYS A 335 -6.26 -10.04 -25.60
N SER A 336 -6.36 -11.07 -26.44
CA SER A 336 -7.33 -11.18 -27.55
C SER A 336 -8.31 -12.35 -27.46
N GLN A 337 -8.13 -13.30 -26.53
CA GLN A 337 -9.05 -14.43 -26.32
C GLN A 337 -9.87 -14.23 -25.03
N PRO A 338 -11.12 -14.72 -24.95
CA PRO A 338 -11.81 -14.87 -23.67
C PRO A 338 -11.07 -15.91 -22.77
N PRO A 339 -11.22 -15.85 -21.43
CA PRO A 339 -10.28 -16.48 -20.49
C PRO A 339 -10.18 -18.02 -20.49
N GLY A 340 -11.07 -18.71 -21.21
CA GLY A 340 -11.25 -20.17 -21.17
C GLY A 340 -10.22 -21.02 -21.93
N LYS A 341 -9.11 -20.44 -22.43
CA LYS A 341 -8.09 -21.15 -23.23
C LYS A 341 -6.63 -20.99 -22.75
N ILE A 342 -6.41 -20.53 -21.52
CA ILE A 342 -5.07 -20.49 -20.92
C ILE A 342 -4.72 -21.88 -20.35
N ASN A 343 -3.88 -22.64 -21.05
CA ASN A 343 -3.46 -23.98 -20.60
C ASN A 343 -2.63 -23.93 -19.30
N SER A 344 -3.01 -24.74 -18.33
CA SER A 344 -2.53 -24.70 -16.93
C SER A 344 -1.21 -25.47 -16.68
N SER A 345 -0.40 -25.67 -17.71
CA SER A 345 0.83 -26.47 -17.67
C SER A 345 2.06 -25.71 -17.14
N SER A 346 2.17 -24.41 -17.41
CA SER A 346 3.46 -23.69 -17.34
C SER A 346 3.74 -22.93 -16.04
N THR A 347 2.81 -22.88 -15.09
CA THR A 347 2.93 -22.07 -13.85
C THR A 347 3.05 -22.90 -12.56
N ARG A 348 3.37 -24.20 -12.66
CA ARG A 348 3.32 -25.15 -11.54
C ARG A 348 4.61 -25.24 -10.69
N VAL A 349 5.27 -24.10 -10.43
CA VAL A 349 6.42 -24.03 -9.51
C VAL A 349 6.33 -22.77 -8.64
N LEU A 350 6.17 -22.96 -7.32
CA LEU A 350 6.63 -22.12 -6.18
C LEU A 350 5.74 -22.26 -4.92
N TRP A 351 4.42 -22.40 -5.08
CA TRP A 351 3.45 -22.25 -3.98
C TRP A 351 3.29 -23.49 -3.05
N THR A 352 4.34 -23.86 -2.30
CA THR A 352 4.27 -24.97 -1.31
C THR A 352 5.08 -24.74 -0.01
N ARG A 353 4.66 -23.79 0.84
CA ARG A 353 4.93 -23.83 2.31
C ARG A 353 3.73 -23.31 3.12
N PRO A 354 3.13 -24.11 4.02
CA PRO A 354 2.07 -23.65 4.92
C PRO A 354 2.65 -23.20 6.27
N TYR A 355 2.29 -22.01 6.74
CA TYR A 355 2.40 -21.64 8.15
C TYR A 355 1.07 -21.90 8.87
N ARG A 356 1.15 -22.37 10.12
CA ARG A 356 0.00 -22.71 10.98
C ARG A 356 0.21 -22.08 12.35
N VAL A 357 -0.74 -21.25 12.78
CA VAL A 357 -0.79 -20.65 14.13
C VAL A 357 -2.18 -20.88 14.71
N ARG A 358 -2.29 -21.07 16.02
CA ARG A 358 -3.58 -21.22 16.75
C ARG A 358 -4.20 -19.85 17.07
N THR A 359 -5.49 -19.87 17.39
CA THR A 359 -6.30 -18.67 17.67
C THR A 359 -7.17 -18.89 18.90
N ASP A 360 -7.22 -17.88 19.77
CA ASP A 360 -8.26 -17.66 20.77
C ASP A 360 -8.78 -16.21 20.58
N THR A 361 -10.05 -15.93 20.89
CA THR A 361 -10.80 -14.81 20.26
C THR A 361 -11.84 -14.14 21.16
N TRP A 362 -11.91 -12.79 21.13
CA TRP A 362 -13.00 -11.97 21.70
C TRP A 362 -13.24 -10.69 20.83
N THR A 363 -14.36 -9.96 21.04
CA THR A 363 -14.88 -8.97 20.06
C THR A 363 -15.69 -7.79 20.65
N CYS A 364 -15.62 -6.62 19.98
CA CYS A 364 -16.64 -5.52 19.82
C CYS A 364 -16.31 -4.12 20.41
N SER A 365 -16.77 -2.97 19.85
CA SER A 365 -17.25 -2.68 18.47
C SER A 365 -17.62 -1.18 18.19
N SER A 366 -17.26 -0.66 17.00
CA SER A 366 -18.05 0.30 16.15
C SER A 366 -18.18 1.80 16.59
N ALA A 367 -18.72 2.78 15.82
CA ALA A 367 -18.67 3.14 14.37
C ALA A 367 -19.41 4.51 14.09
N SER A 368 -19.16 5.20 12.95
CA SER A 368 -20.04 6.29 12.44
C SER A 368 -19.35 7.44 11.61
N SER A 369 -20.01 7.99 10.56
CA SER A 369 -19.79 9.25 9.78
C SER A 369 -18.56 9.48 8.84
N TRP A 370 -18.53 10.60 8.09
CA TRP A 370 -18.02 10.75 6.69
C TRP A 370 -16.91 11.82 6.51
N ALA A 371 -16.14 11.99 5.40
CA ALA A 371 -15.69 11.21 4.20
C ALA A 371 -15.10 12.20 3.14
N SER A 372 -14.31 11.90 2.09
CA SER A 372 -13.42 10.78 1.66
C SER A 372 -12.79 11.08 0.25
N LEU A 373 -11.47 10.93 0.02
CA LEU A 373 -10.85 11.00 -1.34
C LEU A 373 -10.37 9.62 -1.86
N TRP A 374 -9.65 8.86 -1.05
CA TRP A 374 -9.86 7.41 -1.03
C TRP A 374 -11.17 7.16 -0.28
N ARG A 375 -11.97 6.17 -0.70
CA ARG A 375 -13.05 5.60 0.13
C ARG A 375 -12.57 4.33 0.80
N PRO A 376 -11.87 4.40 1.96
CA PRO A 376 -11.81 3.25 2.84
C PRO A 376 -13.25 2.97 3.29
N ILE A 377 -13.79 1.85 2.83
CA ILE A 377 -15.01 1.31 3.41
C ILE A 377 -14.76 1.13 4.91
N ARG A 378 -15.72 1.54 5.76
CA ARG A 378 -15.57 1.35 7.20
C ARG A 378 -15.52 -0.12 7.54
N LEU A 379 -14.32 -0.59 7.82
CA LEU A 379 -14.05 -1.81 8.55
C LEU A 379 -13.28 -1.39 9.80
N SER A 380 -13.79 -1.80 10.96
CA SER A 380 -13.19 -1.48 12.24
C SER A 380 -11.86 -2.21 12.37
N TYR A 381 -10.77 -1.45 12.36
CA TYR A 381 -9.53 -1.87 12.97
C TYR A 381 -9.49 -1.24 14.35
N GLU A 382 -10.00 -1.97 15.33
CA GLU A 382 -9.94 -1.58 16.74
C GLU A 382 -8.55 -1.97 17.28
N VAL A 383 -7.80 -0.99 17.79
CA VAL A 383 -6.53 -1.20 18.50
C VAL A 383 -6.72 -0.61 19.90
N CYS A 384 -6.99 -1.47 20.88
CA CYS A 384 -6.96 -1.09 22.28
C CYS A 384 -5.50 -0.88 22.70
N TRP A 385 -5.22 0.30 23.23
CA TRP A 385 -4.01 0.58 23.99
C TRP A 385 -4.37 0.43 25.47
N ASP A 386 -4.12 -0.74 26.05
CA ASP A 386 -4.02 -0.87 27.50
C ASP A 386 -2.65 -0.33 27.98
N ARG A 387 -2.58 0.03 29.26
CA ARG A 387 -1.50 0.85 29.86
C ARG A 387 -0.25 0.07 30.22
#